data_AF-A0A382YAE6-F1
#
_entry.id   AF-A0A382YAE6-F1
#
_cell.length_a   1.000
_cell.length_b   1.000
_cell.length_c   1.000
_cell.angle_alpha   90.00
_cell.angle_beta   90.00
_cell.angle_gamma   90.00
#
_symmetry.space_group_name_H-M   'P 1'
#
loop_
_entity.id
_entity.type
_entity.pdbx_description
1 polymer ?
#
loop_
_entity_poly.entity_id
_entity_poly.type
_entity_poly.pdbx_seq_one_letter_code
_entity_poly.pdbx_strand_id
1 'polypeptide(L)'
;MTVEACIADPTRHEHDSCALEVPHIRYGDSFSRGAAEFADEGRLDSTYAAFLGFDVPRLRRDFGTFVDDLRRMADESRLRRAGYRDCIFWLIEDGCYIGQSSIRPELGTPYLMTYGGHIGYSIRPSY
;
A
#
# COMPACT_ATOMS: atom_id res chain seq x y z
N MET A 1 22.41 23.97 -32.39
CA MET A 1 22.99 23.55 -31.11
C MET A 1 22.90 24.74 -30.19
N THR A 2 21.81 24.83 -29.42
CA THR A 2 21.64 25.85 -28.39
C THR A 2 20.86 25.18 -27.27
N VAL A 3 21.53 25.01 -26.14
CA VAL A 3 21.01 24.41 -24.92
C VAL A 3 20.20 25.47 -24.18
N GLU A 4 18.88 25.27 -24.06
CA GLU A 4 18.12 25.99 -23.04
C GLU A 4 18.29 25.24 -21.72
N ALA A 5 19.05 25.85 -20.83
CA ALA A 5 19.08 25.47 -19.42
C ALA A 5 17.76 25.92 -18.80
N CYS A 6 16.87 24.96 -18.50
CA CYS A 6 15.74 25.20 -17.62
C CYS A 6 16.30 25.61 -16.24
N ILE A 7 16.09 26.87 -15.90
CA ILE A 7 16.39 27.44 -14.59
C ILE A 7 15.52 26.70 -13.56
N ALA A 8 16.15 25.90 -12.70
CA ALA A 8 15.47 25.28 -11.57
C ALA A 8 15.08 26.36 -10.55
N ASP A 9 13.81 26.36 -10.15
CA ASP A 9 13.26 27.24 -9.13
C ASP A 9 13.82 26.86 -7.73
N PRO A 10 14.57 27.75 -7.07
CA PRO A 10 15.20 27.47 -5.77
C PRO A 10 14.20 27.42 -4.59
N THR A 11 12.90 27.60 -4.84
CA THR A 11 11.83 27.49 -3.82
C THR A 11 11.01 26.21 -3.91
N ARG A 12 11.27 25.34 -4.90
CA ARG A 12 10.91 23.93 -4.77
C ARG A 12 11.83 23.35 -3.70
N HIS A 13 11.33 23.22 -2.48
CA HIS A 13 11.76 22.10 -1.65
C HIS A 13 11.64 20.87 -2.55
N GLU A 14 12.74 20.13 -2.75
CA GLU A 14 12.68 18.75 -3.19
C GLU A 14 11.63 18.11 -2.29
N HIS A 15 10.40 17.98 -2.76
CA HIS A 15 9.34 17.43 -1.94
C HIS A 15 9.85 16.05 -1.57
N ASP A 16 10.13 15.84 -0.28
CA ASP A 16 10.41 14.53 0.29
C ASP A 16 9.56 13.52 -0.45
N SER A 17 10.20 12.51 -1.02
CA SER A 17 9.68 11.71 -2.15
C SER A 17 8.59 10.72 -1.70
N CYS A 18 7.71 11.18 -0.82
CA CYS A 18 6.60 10.51 -0.20
C CYS A 18 5.43 10.42 -1.19
N ALA A 19 5.08 9.20 -1.59
CA ALA A 19 4.03 8.93 -2.56
C ALA A 19 3.24 7.67 -2.19
N LEU A 20 1.97 7.63 -2.60
CA LEU A 20 1.19 6.41 -2.63
C LEU A 20 1.42 5.68 -3.94
N GLU A 21 1.96 4.48 -3.86
CA GLU A 21 2.26 3.64 -5.01
C GLU A 21 1.52 2.30 -4.95
N VAL A 22 1.28 1.69 -6.10
CA VAL A 22 0.72 0.32 -6.16
C VAL A 22 1.75 -0.67 -5.60
N PRO A 23 1.35 -1.66 -4.78
CA PRO A 23 2.24 -2.70 -4.27
C PRO A 23 3.11 -3.28 -5.37
N HIS A 24 4.42 -3.35 -5.14
CA HIS A 24 5.39 -3.85 -6.13
C HIS A 24 6.51 -4.62 -5.44
N ILE A 25 6.99 -5.69 -6.10
CA ILE A 25 8.04 -6.56 -5.56
C ILE A 25 9.36 -5.82 -5.23
N ARG A 26 9.55 -4.63 -5.81
CA ARG A 26 10.76 -3.79 -5.62
C ARG A 26 10.94 -3.30 -4.18
N TYR A 27 9.86 -3.26 -3.39
CA TYR A 27 9.90 -2.82 -2.00
C TYR A 27 10.07 -3.96 -0.99
N GLY A 28 10.36 -5.19 -1.45
CA GLY A 28 10.33 -6.40 -0.62
C GLY A 28 11.18 -6.31 0.65
N ASP A 29 12.37 -5.73 0.55
CA ASP A 29 13.26 -5.58 1.70
C ASP A 29 12.68 -4.60 2.73
N SER A 30 12.24 -3.42 2.30
CA SER A 30 11.63 -2.42 3.18
C SER A 30 10.30 -2.89 3.78
N PHE A 31 9.48 -3.58 2.98
CA PHE A 31 8.21 -4.15 3.44
C PHE A 31 8.47 -5.23 4.50
N SER A 32 9.42 -6.14 4.27
CA SER A 32 9.74 -7.22 5.21
C SER A 32 10.24 -6.70 6.56
N ARG A 33 10.95 -5.57 6.57
CA ARG A 33 11.33 -4.88 7.82
C ARG A 33 10.11 -4.28 8.52
N GLY A 34 9.28 -3.54 7.80
CA GLY A 34 8.06 -2.96 8.37
C GLY A 34 7.07 -4.02 8.89
N ALA A 35 6.89 -5.12 8.16
CA ALA A 35 6.05 -6.23 8.58
C ALA A 35 6.57 -6.93 9.85
N ALA A 36 7.89 -7.00 10.02
CA ALA A 36 8.47 -7.50 11.27
C ALA A 36 8.17 -6.55 12.45
N GLU A 37 8.30 -5.24 12.27
CA GLU A 37 7.97 -4.27 13.33
C GLU A 37 6.48 -4.32 13.72
N PHE A 38 5.58 -4.39 12.73
CA PHE A 38 4.16 -4.60 13.01
C PHE A 38 3.91 -5.92 13.73
N ALA A 39 4.62 -7.00 13.36
CA ALA A 39 4.48 -8.29 14.03
C ALA A 39 5.00 -8.26 15.48
N ASP A 40 6.08 -7.53 15.76
CA ASP A 40 6.63 -7.35 17.11
C ASP A 40 5.62 -6.63 18.04
N GLU A 41 4.77 -5.77 17.48
CA GLU A 41 3.65 -5.13 18.19
C GLU A 41 2.35 -5.97 18.21
N GLY A 42 2.35 -7.15 17.60
CA GLY A 42 1.14 -7.98 17.45
C GLY A 42 0.11 -7.42 16.46
N ARG A 43 0.53 -6.54 15.55
CA ARG A 43 -0.31 -5.80 14.58
C ARG A 43 -0.01 -6.15 13.13
N LEU A 44 0.35 -7.40 12.83
CA LEU A 44 0.68 -7.81 11.44
C LEU A 44 -0.47 -7.58 10.45
N ASP A 45 -1.72 -7.56 10.94
CA ASP A 45 -2.92 -7.18 10.19
C ASP A 45 -2.86 -5.74 9.61
N SER A 46 -2.01 -4.87 10.17
CA SER A 46 -1.69 -3.55 9.63
C SER A 46 -0.99 -3.59 8.26
N THR A 47 -0.70 -4.77 7.70
CA THR A 47 -0.05 -4.95 6.38
C THR A 47 -0.88 -5.76 5.38
N TYR A 48 -2.15 -6.10 5.70
CA TYR A 48 -2.96 -7.11 4.99
C TYR A 48 -2.37 -8.54 4.95
N ALA A 49 -1.13 -8.76 5.43
CA ALA A 49 -0.48 -10.06 5.42
C ALA A 49 -1.30 -11.10 6.19
N ALA A 50 -1.66 -10.81 7.45
CA ALA A 50 -2.47 -11.72 8.26
C ALA A 50 -3.83 -12.04 7.62
N PHE A 51 -4.49 -11.03 7.03
CA PHE A 51 -5.76 -11.21 6.32
C PHE A 51 -5.64 -12.14 5.10
N LEU A 52 -4.53 -12.05 4.38
CA LEU A 52 -4.22 -12.93 3.24
C LEU A 52 -3.58 -14.27 3.65
N GLY A 53 -3.44 -14.55 4.95
CA GLY A 53 -2.86 -15.79 5.46
C GLY A 53 -1.33 -15.87 5.35
N PHE A 54 -0.65 -14.73 5.36
CA PHE A 54 0.81 -14.62 5.41
C PHE A 54 1.29 -14.28 6.82
N ASP A 55 2.27 -15.05 7.31
CA ASP A 55 3.11 -14.70 8.44
C ASP A 55 4.44 -14.08 7.96
N VAL A 56 5.25 -13.55 8.88
CA VAL A 56 6.54 -12.90 8.54
C VAL A 56 7.50 -13.86 7.80
N PRO A 57 7.70 -15.12 8.22
CA PRO A 57 8.52 -16.07 7.46
C PRO A 57 8.03 -16.31 6.03
N ARG A 58 6.71 -16.47 5.83
CA ARG A 58 6.11 -16.67 4.51
C ARG A 58 6.21 -15.43 3.63
N LEU A 59 6.07 -14.23 4.19
CA LEU A 59 6.29 -12.98 3.45
C LEU A 59 7.69 -12.94 2.84
N ARG A 60 8.72 -13.33 3.60
CA ARG A 60 10.11 -13.34 3.09
C ARG A 60 10.32 -14.35 1.96
N ARG A 61 9.65 -15.50 2.03
CA ARG A 61 9.80 -16.58 1.04
C ARG A 61 8.98 -16.34 -0.23
N ASP A 62 7.74 -15.86 -0.05
CA ASP A 62 6.70 -15.85 -1.08
C ASP A 62 6.20 -14.41 -1.39
N PHE A 63 7.08 -13.40 -1.28
CA PHE A 63 6.70 -11.97 -1.38
C PHE A 63 6.00 -11.61 -2.70
N GLY A 64 6.44 -12.19 -3.81
CA GLY A 64 5.81 -11.98 -5.12
C GLY A 64 4.34 -12.40 -5.12
N THR A 65 4.04 -13.57 -4.57
CA THR A 65 2.67 -14.08 -4.43
C THR A 65 1.82 -13.16 -3.56
N PHE A 66 2.39 -12.65 -2.45
CA PHE A 66 1.71 -11.69 -1.60
C PHE A 66 1.35 -10.40 -2.35
N VAL A 67 2.28 -9.85 -3.12
CA VAL A 67 2.03 -8.65 -3.95
C VAL A 67 0.95 -8.91 -5.00
N ASP A 68 0.96 -10.08 -5.65
CA ASP A 68 -0.07 -10.45 -6.62
C ASP A 68 -1.45 -10.62 -5.96
N ASP A 69 -1.52 -11.22 -4.77
CA ASP A 69 -2.78 -11.39 -4.04
C ASP A 69 -3.35 -10.05 -3.56
N LEU A 70 -2.50 -9.10 -3.14
CA LEU A 70 -2.91 -7.71 -2.86
C LEU A 70 -3.50 -7.03 -4.10
N ARG A 71 -2.82 -7.11 -5.24
CA ARG A 71 -3.29 -6.50 -6.50
C ARG A 71 -4.62 -7.09 -6.96
N ARG A 72 -4.83 -8.39 -6.76
CA ARG A 72 -6.10 -9.08 -7.06
C ARG A 72 -7.26 -8.63 -6.16
N MET A 73 -7.03 -7.88 -5.08
CA MET A 73 -8.10 -7.32 -4.26
C MET A 73 -8.87 -6.20 -4.99
N ALA A 74 -8.23 -5.53 -5.95
CA ALA A 74 -8.83 -4.46 -6.75
C ALA A 74 -9.64 -4.97 -7.96
N ASP A 75 -9.68 -6.29 -8.20
CA ASP A 75 -10.44 -6.88 -9.31
C ASP A 75 -11.95 -6.63 -9.15
N GLU A 76 -12.60 -6.16 -10.21
CA GLU A 76 -14.05 -5.98 -10.29
C GLU A 76 -14.85 -7.26 -10.01
N SER A 77 -14.26 -8.42 -10.27
CA SER A 77 -14.88 -9.70 -9.92
C SER A 77 -15.14 -9.83 -8.41
N ARG A 78 -14.35 -9.13 -7.57
CA ARG A 78 -14.52 -9.07 -6.11
C ARG A 78 -15.76 -8.27 -5.73
N LEU A 79 -16.04 -7.16 -6.41
CA LEU A 79 -17.25 -6.38 -6.18
C LEU A 79 -18.50 -7.25 -6.36
N ARG A 80 -18.55 -8.06 -7.42
CA ARG A 80 -19.68 -8.95 -7.69
C ARG A 80 -19.85 -10.06 -6.66
N ARG A 81 -18.76 -10.56 -6.07
CA ARG A 81 -18.77 -11.71 -5.16
C ARG A 81 -18.88 -11.33 -3.68
N ALA A 82 -18.23 -10.25 -3.28
CA ALA A 82 -18.08 -9.82 -1.89
C ALA A 82 -18.78 -8.49 -1.59
N GLY A 83 -19.31 -7.79 -2.60
CA GLY A 83 -19.97 -6.50 -2.43
C GLY A 83 -19.01 -5.32 -2.26
N TYR A 84 -17.70 -5.52 -2.39
CA TYR A 84 -16.69 -4.48 -2.41
C TYR A 84 -15.41 -4.95 -3.10
N ARG A 85 -14.57 -4.00 -3.51
CA ARG A 85 -13.17 -4.23 -3.91
C ARG A 85 -12.27 -3.31 -3.10
N ASP A 86 -11.07 -3.78 -2.76
CA ASP A 86 -10.08 -2.99 -2.03
C ASP A 86 -8.94 -2.62 -3.00
N CYS A 87 -8.68 -1.32 -3.15
CA CYS A 87 -7.47 -0.81 -3.79
C CYS A 87 -6.43 -0.57 -2.69
N ILE A 88 -5.35 -1.35 -2.70
CA ILE A 88 -4.26 -1.22 -1.75
C ILE A 88 -3.15 -0.38 -2.38
N PHE A 89 -2.66 0.59 -1.61
CA PHE A 89 -1.52 1.41 -1.92
C PHE A 89 -0.49 1.32 -0.80
N TRP A 90 0.77 1.45 -1.15
CA TRP A 90 1.88 1.55 -0.20
C TRP A 90 2.36 2.98 -0.15
N LEU A 91 2.58 3.48 1.07
CA LEU A 91 3.23 4.76 1.31
C LEU A 91 4.73 4.54 1.20
N ILE A 92 5.33 5.19 0.21
CA ILE A 92 6.74 5.07 -0.13
C ILE A 92 7.41 6.41 0.13
N GLU A 93 8.46 6.43 0.93
CA GLU A 93 9.32 7.59 1.16
C GLU A 93 10.75 7.20 0.82
N ASP A 94 11.41 7.98 -0.03
CA ASP A 94 12.79 7.74 -0.50
C ASP A 94 13.01 6.31 -1.02
N GLY A 95 12.01 5.81 -1.76
CA GLY A 95 12.02 4.48 -2.34
C GLY A 95 11.78 3.32 -1.35
N CYS A 96 11.45 3.63 -0.09
CA CYS A 96 11.22 2.65 0.97
C CYS A 96 9.75 2.58 1.37
N TYR A 97 9.25 1.37 1.61
CA TYR A 97 7.96 1.16 2.26
C TYR A 97 7.97 1.69 3.70
N ILE A 98 7.05 2.61 3.99
CA ILE A 98 6.85 3.19 5.33
C ILE A 98 5.42 3.00 5.85
N GLY A 99 4.52 2.44 5.04
CA GLY A 99 3.14 2.23 5.44
C GLY A 99 2.26 1.81 4.28
N GLN A 100 0.95 1.75 4.51
CA GLN A 100 -0.02 1.42 3.48
C GLN A 100 -1.33 2.15 3.69
N SER A 101 -2.13 2.20 2.64
CA SER A 101 -3.53 2.61 2.68
C SER A 101 -4.38 1.65 1.87
N SER A 102 -5.62 1.44 2.30
CA SER A 102 -6.64 0.72 1.55
C SER A 102 -7.85 1.61 1.32
N ILE A 103 -8.36 1.58 0.09
CA ILE A 103 -9.52 2.36 -0.32
C ILE A 103 -10.54 1.42 -0.93
N ARG A 104 -11.80 1.53 -0.51
CA ARG A 104 -12.94 0.90 -1.18
C ARG A 104 -13.64 1.90 -2.08
N PRO A 105 -13.26 2.01 -3.37
CA PRO A 105 -13.83 3.03 -4.25
C PRO A 105 -15.29 2.74 -4.61
N GLU A 106 -15.67 1.46 -4.60
CA GLU A 106 -17.00 1.01 -4.95
C GLU A 106 -17.56 0.14 -3.82
N LEU A 107 -18.80 0.45 -3.46
CA LEU A 107 -19.49 -0.15 -2.34
C LEU A 107 -20.80 -0.73 -2.85
N GLY A 108 -21.04 -2.01 -2.59
CA GLY A 108 -22.12 -2.78 -3.21
C GLY A 108 -23.53 -2.50 -2.66
N THR A 109 -23.71 -1.49 -1.80
CA THR A 109 -25.03 -1.12 -1.26
C THR A 109 -25.28 0.38 -1.35
N PRO A 110 -26.52 0.83 -1.64
CA PRO A 110 -26.86 2.26 -1.69
C PRO A 110 -26.55 3.01 -0.38
N TYR A 111 -26.67 2.32 0.75
CA TYR A 111 -26.32 2.87 2.07
C TYR A 111 -24.84 3.20 2.17
N LEU A 112 -23.97 2.26 1.78
CA LEU A 112 -22.53 2.50 1.83
C LEU A 112 -22.08 3.52 0.79
N MET A 113 -22.71 3.59 -0.40
CA MET A 113 -22.39 4.63 -1.39
C MET A 113 -22.73 6.05 -0.90
N THR A 114 -23.76 6.20 -0.06
CA THR A 114 -24.22 7.53 0.41
C THR A 114 -23.62 7.92 1.76
N TYR A 115 -23.47 6.96 2.67
CA TYR A 115 -23.14 7.20 4.08
C TYR A 115 -21.94 6.40 4.57
N GLY A 116 -21.35 5.56 3.72
CA GLY A 116 -20.28 4.65 4.10
C GLY A 116 -19.07 4.71 3.19
N GLY A 117 -18.15 3.79 3.46
CA GLY A 117 -16.84 3.72 2.83
C GLY A 117 -15.83 3.15 3.81
N HIS A 118 -14.70 2.71 3.29
CA HIS A 118 -13.59 2.31 4.13
C HIS A 118 -12.30 2.87 3.54
N ILE A 119 -11.66 3.75 4.30
CA ILE A 119 -10.28 4.16 4.09
C ILE A 119 -9.50 3.66 5.30
N GLY A 120 -8.63 2.69 5.07
CA GLY A 120 -7.69 2.23 6.08
C GLY A 120 -6.31 2.82 5.80
N TYR A 121 -5.54 3.08 6.85
CA TYR A 121 -4.10 3.33 6.71
C TYR A 121 -3.35 2.85 7.94
N SER A 122 -2.07 2.57 7.74
CA SER A 122 -1.14 2.22 8.81
C SER A 122 0.24 2.75 8.45
N ILE A 123 0.94 3.28 9.45
CA ILE A 123 2.31 3.74 9.34
C ILE A 123 3.19 2.78 10.12
N ARG A 124 4.33 2.43 9.54
CA ARG A 124 5.35 1.57 10.13
C ARG A 124 5.81 2.21 11.45
N PRO A 125 5.95 1.44 12.56
CA PRO A 125 6.24 1.99 13.88
C PRO A 125 7.47 2.90 13.98
N SER A 126 8.48 2.70 13.14
CA SER A 126 9.70 3.52 13.12
C SER A 126 9.56 4.91 12.49
N TYR A 127 8.36 5.31 12.01
CA TYR A 127 8.05 6.59 11.36
C TYR A 127 6.91 7.28 12.10
#